data_AF-A0A094RJI6-F1
#
_entry.id   AF-A0A094RJI6-F1
#
_cell.length_a   1.000
_cell.length_b   1.000
_cell.length_c   1.000
_cell.angle_alpha   90.00
_cell.angle_beta   90.00
_cell.angle_gamma   90.00
#
_symmetry.space_group_name_H-M   'P 1'
#
loop_
_entity.id
_entity.type
_entity.pdbx_description
1 polymer ?
#
loop_
_entity_poly.entity_id
_entity_poly.type
_entity_poly.pdbx_seq_one_letter_code
_entity_poly.pdbx_strand_id
1 'polypeptide(L)'
;MPSFPALALATLLALSPTPAVLSEGQCQVLESEITWGFKESFRSYISGAIALGQWTTSGDVDYTTPVFIFSGGEGVLAPDRSSGSVAFEGELLFEGHGGVLRTSLANPTLVMDSGRSALLVFDVTGDTMDMVSVSAEDVEFVTLEWSAGDESLDIATGEWVVTGAKATLTTAGSDAFGTYPAGEEFDPLDLRLVVASSCFTESAVNPWWVAGGIGGLALVGGGVVWITARARRSPEQGHQ
;
A
#
# COMPACT_ATOMS: atom_id res chain seq x y z
N MET A 1 68.24 -22.41 14.76
CA MET A 1 67.20 -22.86 13.82
C MET A 1 65.87 -22.35 14.35
N PRO A 2 65.22 -21.33 13.73
CA PRO A 2 63.90 -20.91 14.19
C PRO A 2 62.81 -21.73 13.48
N SER A 3 61.89 -22.26 14.29
CA SER A 3 60.68 -22.98 13.89
C SER A 3 59.59 -21.98 13.51
N PHE A 4 59.04 -22.09 12.30
CA PHE A 4 57.88 -21.33 11.85
C PHE A 4 56.57 -22.05 12.25
N PRO A 5 55.51 -21.32 12.70
CA PRO A 5 54.22 -21.93 12.95
C PRO A 5 53.43 -22.09 11.64
N ALA A 6 52.73 -23.21 11.51
CA ALA A 6 51.86 -23.51 10.37
C ALA A 6 50.57 -22.67 10.46
N LEU A 7 50.28 -21.90 9.40
CA LEU A 7 48.97 -21.26 9.22
C LEU A 7 47.93 -22.32 8.86
N ALA A 8 46.86 -22.41 9.66
CA ALA A 8 45.65 -23.14 9.31
C ALA A 8 44.75 -22.24 8.46
N LEU A 9 44.44 -22.67 7.24
CA LEU A 9 43.43 -22.05 6.38
C LEU A 9 42.03 -22.41 6.92
N ALA A 10 41.30 -21.45 7.44
CA ALA A 10 39.88 -21.59 7.72
C ALA A 10 39.10 -21.32 6.42
N THR A 11 38.50 -22.36 5.84
CA THR A 11 37.51 -22.23 4.76
C THR A 11 36.22 -21.65 5.33
N LEU A 12 35.90 -20.41 4.96
CA LEU A 12 34.57 -19.83 5.17
C LEU A 12 33.59 -20.47 4.17
N LEU A 13 32.56 -21.16 4.69
CA LEU A 13 31.37 -21.47 3.89
C LEU A 13 30.56 -20.18 3.73
N ALA A 14 30.44 -19.69 2.50
CA ALA A 14 29.48 -18.65 2.16
C ALA A 14 28.07 -19.26 2.20
N LEU A 15 27.23 -18.83 3.15
CA LEU A 15 25.79 -19.09 3.08
C LEU A 15 25.23 -18.23 1.95
N SER A 16 24.66 -18.86 0.92
CA SER A 16 23.86 -18.14 -0.07
C SER A 16 22.58 -17.62 0.59
N PRO A 17 22.18 -16.36 0.36
CA PRO A 17 20.93 -15.83 0.89
C PRO A 17 19.75 -16.62 0.29
N THR A 18 18.89 -17.13 1.17
CA THR A 18 17.64 -17.78 0.77
C THR A 18 16.71 -16.70 0.19
N PRO A 19 16.16 -16.86 -1.02
CA PRO A 19 15.19 -15.91 -1.55
C PRO A 19 13.96 -15.88 -0.61
N ALA A 20 13.52 -14.68 -0.23
CA ALA A 20 12.28 -14.50 0.50
C ALA A 20 11.14 -15.06 -0.35
N VAL A 21 10.49 -16.11 0.14
CA VAL A 21 9.31 -16.67 -0.52
C VAL A 21 8.18 -15.68 -0.31
N LEU A 22 7.73 -15.04 -1.39
CA LEU A 22 6.52 -14.22 -1.36
C LEU A 22 5.38 -15.06 -0.78
N SER A 23 4.65 -14.50 0.19
CA SER A 23 3.42 -15.10 0.68
C SER A 23 2.52 -15.42 -0.51
N GLU A 24 1.91 -16.61 -0.54
CA GLU A 24 1.00 -17.02 -1.63
C GLU A 24 -0.04 -15.92 -1.86
N GLY A 25 -0.08 -15.36 -3.07
CA GLY A 25 -1.00 -14.30 -3.44
C GLY A 25 -0.54 -12.86 -3.18
N GLN A 26 0.76 -12.60 -3.01
CA GLN A 26 1.31 -11.24 -3.05
C GLN A 26 2.15 -11.00 -4.31
N CYS A 27 2.10 -9.77 -4.82
CA CYS A 27 2.77 -9.35 -6.05
C CYS A 27 3.90 -8.40 -5.71
N GLN A 28 5.08 -8.64 -6.27
CA GLN A 28 6.20 -7.74 -6.12
C GLN A 28 5.91 -6.38 -6.77
N VAL A 29 6.22 -5.31 -6.05
CA VAL A 29 6.20 -3.94 -6.55
C VAL A 29 7.44 -3.71 -7.40
N LEU A 30 7.22 -3.29 -8.65
CA LEU A 30 8.25 -3.05 -9.67
C LEU A 30 8.63 -1.58 -9.76
N GLU A 31 7.66 -0.69 -9.57
CA GLU A 31 7.87 0.75 -9.46
C GLU A 31 6.98 1.29 -8.35
N SER A 32 7.49 2.26 -7.60
CA SER A 32 6.77 2.90 -6.51
C SER A 32 7.10 4.39 -6.47
N GLU A 33 6.08 5.20 -6.23
CA GLU A 33 6.21 6.62 -5.99
C GLU A 33 5.14 7.10 -5.01
N ILE A 34 5.55 7.94 -4.06
CA ILE A 34 4.66 8.73 -3.22
C ILE A 34 5.04 10.19 -3.41
N THR A 35 4.06 11.05 -3.64
CA THR A 35 4.24 12.51 -3.68
C THR A 35 3.42 13.15 -2.59
N TRP A 36 4.09 13.86 -1.69
CA TRP A 36 3.44 14.45 -0.51
C TRP A 36 4.00 15.83 -0.19
N GLY A 37 3.13 16.80 0.05
CA GLY A 37 3.55 18.10 0.56
C GLY A 37 4.11 18.04 1.98
N PHE A 38 3.86 16.99 2.75
CA PHE A 38 3.93 17.03 4.22
C PHE A 38 2.81 17.94 4.77
N LYS A 39 3.07 19.23 4.97
CA LYS A 39 2.06 20.21 5.38
C LYS A 39 2.48 21.62 4.98
N GLU A 40 1.68 22.32 4.18
CA GLU A 40 2.07 23.65 3.63
C GLU A 40 2.42 24.66 4.72
N SER A 41 1.60 24.72 5.77
CA SER A 41 1.84 25.62 6.91
C SER A 41 3.12 25.28 7.66
N PHE A 42 3.49 24.00 7.76
CA PHE A 42 4.74 23.60 8.38
C PHE A 42 5.96 23.98 7.51
N ARG A 43 5.93 23.69 6.21
CA ARG A 43 6.99 24.11 5.28
C ARG A 43 7.16 25.63 5.27
N SER A 44 6.05 26.37 5.30
CA SER A 44 6.04 27.84 5.37
C SER A 44 6.63 28.35 6.69
N TYR A 45 6.36 27.68 7.80
CA TYR A 45 6.96 28.00 9.09
C TYR A 45 8.48 27.75 9.09
N ILE A 46 8.92 26.57 8.65
CA ILE A 46 10.34 26.18 8.58
C ILE A 46 11.13 27.15 7.70
N SER A 47 10.68 27.40 6.47
CA SER A 47 11.35 28.31 5.53
C SER A 47 11.14 29.81 5.84
N GLY A 48 10.25 30.12 6.79
CA GLY A 48 9.86 31.49 7.12
C GLY A 48 10.84 32.20 8.04
N ALA A 49 10.58 33.49 8.28
CA ALA A 49 11.42 34.37 9.10
C ALA A 49 11.43 34.03 10.61
N ILE A 50 10.57 33.10 11.06
CA ILE A 50 10.47 32.68 12.46
C ILE A 50 11.43 31.53 12.73
N ALA A 51 11.29 30.41 12.02
CA ALA A 51 12.17 29.27 12.21
C ALA A 51 13.52 29.46 11.54
N LEU A 52 13.61 30.25 10.45
CA LEU A 52 14.84 30.45 9.67
C LEU A 52 15.54 29.13 9.35
N GLY A 53 14.71 28.15 9.01
CA GLY A 53 15.06 26.76 8.87
C GLY A 53 15.16 26.30 7.42
N GLN A 54 15.32 25.00 7.28
CA GLN A 54 15.44 24.32 6.00
C GLN A 54 14.99 22.86 6.15
N TRP A 55 14.87 22.18 5.02
CA TRP A 55 14.79 20.73 5.00
C TRP A 55 15.84 20.16 4.05
N THR A 56 16.27 18.95 4.35
CA THR A 56 17.14 18.17 3.47
C THR A 56 16.55 16.79 3.29
N THR A 57 16.78 16.20 2.12
CA THR A 57 16.38 14.83 1.81
C THR A 57 17.58 13.98 1.42
N SER A 58 17.45 12.67 1.57
CA SER A 58 18.46 11.70 1.14
C SER A 58 17.85 10.35 0.81
N GLY A 59 18.62 9.46 0.16
CA GLY A 59 18.17 8.14 -0.25
C GLY A 59 17.12 8.23 -1.34
N ASP A 60 16.01 7.50 -1.16
CA ASP A 60 14.86 7.45 -2.06
C ASP A 60 13.93 8.66 -1.89
N VAL A 61 14.29 9.61 -1.03
CA VAL A 61 13.54 10.84 -0.77
C VAL A 61 14.18 12.02 -1.49
N ASP A 62 13.42 12.66 -2.38
CA ASP A 62 13.80 13.89 -3.07
C ASP A 62 12.78 15.01 -2.76
N TYR A 63 13.13 16.23 -3.15
CA TYR A 63 12.27 17.40 -3.03
C TYR A 63 12.23 18.19 -4.34
N THR A 64 11.02 18.33 -4.89
CA THR A 64 10.74 19.27 -5.97
C THR A 64 9.59 20.16 -5.53
N THR A 65 9.83 21.47 -5.43
CA THR A 65 8.82 22.41 -4.92
C THR A 65 7.46 22.21 -5.60
N PRO A 66 6.38 21.96 -4.84
CA PRO A 66 6.28 22.06 -3.38
C PRO A 66 6.34 20.71 -2.61
N VAL A 67 6.62 19.59 -3.27
CA VAL A 67 6.40 18.23 -2.75
C VAL A 67 7.70 17.47 -2.46
N PHE A 68 7.63 16.59 -1.46
CA PHE A 68 8.58 15.50 -1.26
C PHE A 68 8.17 14.31 -2.13
N ILE A 69 9.14 13.64 -2.72
CA ILE A 69 8.96 12.50 -3.62
C ILE A 69 9.70 11.32 -3.01
N PHE A 70 8.99 10.25 -2.71
CA PHE A 70 9.56 8.97 -2.29
C PHE A 70 9.50 8.03 -3.49
N SER A 71 10.63 7.54 -4.00
CA SER A 71 10.64 6.75 -5.23
C SER A 71 11.60 5.57 -5.18
N GLY A 72 11.22 4.43 -5.74
CA GLY A 72 12.10 3.25 -5.81
C GLY A 72 12.02 2.34 -4.59
N GLY A 73 11.05 2.56 -3.71
CA GLY A 73 10.76 1.65 -2.61
C GLY A 73 10.39 0.24 -3.08
N GLU A 74 10.82 -0.74 -2.32
CA GLU A 74 10.66 -2.16 -2.60
C GLU A 74 9.60 -2.78 -1.71
N GLY A 75 8.87 -3.76 -2.24
CA GLY A 75 7.84 -4.39 -1.45
C GLY A 75 6.87 -5.26 -2.23
N VAL A 76 5.71 -5.45 -1.62
CA VAL A 76 4.68 -6.37 -2.08
C VAL A 76 3.29 -5.78 -1.92
N LEU A 77 2.38 -6.15 -2.82
CA LEU A 77 0.99 -5.73 -2.82
C LEU A 77 0.09 -6.93 -3.14
N ALA A 78 -1.00 -7.09 -2.38
CA ALA A 78 -2.01 -8.09 -2.71
C ALA A 78 -2.77 -7.71 -4.01
N PRO A 79 -3.20 -8.69 -4.82
CA PRO A 79 -4.02 -8.46 -6.01
C PRO A 79 -5.25 -7.57 -5.82
N ASP A 80 -5.90 -7.64 -4.66
CA ASP A 80 -7.05 -6.80 -4.34
C ASP A 80 -6.68 -5.44 -3.72
N ARG A 81 -5.38 -5.19 -3.50
CA ARG A 81 -4.75 -4.04 -2.81
C ARG A 81 -5.12 -3.90 -1.34
N SER A 82 -5.71 -4.93 -0.73
CA SER A 82 -6.15 -4.88 0.67
C SER A 82 -5.02 -4.97 1.69
N SER A 83 -3.85 -5.48 1.28
CA SER A 83 -2.67 -5.64 2.12
C SER A 83 -1.41 -5.53 1.27
N GLY A 84 -0.30 -5.23 1.92
CA GLY A 84 0.97 -4.96 1.26
C GLY A 84 1.83 -4.03 2.09
N SER A 85 3.12 -3.99 1.77
CA SER A 85 4.07 -3.07 2.36
C SER A 85 5.11 -2.67 1.32
N VAL A 86 5.44 -1.40 1.23
CA VAL A 86 6.48 -0.84 0.35
C VAL A 86 7.39 0.03 1.21
N ALA A 87 8.65 -0.39 1.35
CA ALA A 87 9.66 0.30 2.13
C ALA A 87 10.59 1.11 1.23
N PHE A 88 10.87 2.34 1.62
CA PHE A 88 11.80 3.26 0.98
C PHE A 88 13.00 3.46 1.91
N GLU A 89 14.19 3.56 1.36
CA GLU A 89 15.37 3.99 2.13
C GLU A 89 15.48 5.52 2.10
N GLY A 90 16.04 6.12 3.14
CA GLY A 90 16.34 7.56 3.14
C GLY A 90 15.62 8.35 4.22
N GLU A 91 15.67 9.66 4.09
CA GLU A 91 15.35 10.58 5.18
C GLU A 91 14.77 11.89 4.67
N LEU A 92 13.80 12.42 5.41
CA LEU A 92 13.37 13.81 5.41
C LEU A 92 13.76 14.45 6.75
N LEU A 93 14.71 15.39 6.71
CA LEU A 93 15.17 16.13 7.87
C LEU A 93 14.67 17.57 7.83
N PHE A 94 13.95 17.99 8.86
CA PHE A 94 13.57 19.38 9.09
C PHE A 94 14.43 20.02 10.17
N GLU A 95 14.92 21.23 9.91
CA GLU A 95 15.69 22.02 10.87
C GLU A 95 15.14 23.43 10.98
N GLY A 96 15.21 24.01 12.17
CA GLY A 96 14.82 25.39 12.44
C GLY A 96 15.38 25.89 13.77
N HIS A 97 15.19 27.18 14.05
CA HIS A 97 15.62 27.85 15.28
C HIS A 97 17.11 27.68 15.59
N GLY A 98 17.95 27.72 14.55
CA GLY A 98 19.40 27.50 14.72
C GLY A 98 19.77 26.08 15.15
N GLY A 99 18.94 25.09 14.81
CA GLY A 99 19.15 23.67 15.11
C GLY A 99 18.44 23.16 16.36
N VAL A 100 17.69 24.02 17.07
CA VAL A 100 16.88 23.61 18.23
C VAL A 100 15.70 22.74 17.78
N LEU A 101 15.02 23.14 16.70
CA LEU A 101 14.12 22.23 16.01
C LEU A 101 14.99 21.40 15.06
N ARG A 102 15.02 20.10 15.28
CA ARG A 102 15.66 19.15 14.39
C ARG A 102 14.88 17.85 14.44
N THR A 103 14.15 17.52 13.38
CA THR A 103 13.31 16.33 13.31
C THR A 103 13.60 15.59 12.02
N SER A 104 14.02 14.34 12.16
CA SER A 104 14.24 13.38 11.09
C SER A 104 13.05 12.42 11.01
N LEU A 105 12.58 12.18 9.79
CA LEU A 105 11.68 11.10 9.43
C LEU A 105 12.41 10.21 8.42
N ALA A 106 12.79 9.01 8.85
CA ALA A 106 13.60 8.09 8.08
C ALA A 106 12.85 6.79 7.76
N ASN A 107 13.39 6.04 6.81
CA ASN A 107 12.92 4.72 6.37
C ASN A 107 11.39 4.67 6.12
N PRO A 108 10.86 5.51 5.22
CA PRO A 108 9.43 5.61 4.97
C PRO A 108 8.88 4.25 4.55
N THR A 109 7.79 3.79 5.17
CA THR A 109 7.14 2.54 4.80
C THR A 109 5.65 2.76 4.61
N LEU A 110 5.15 2.47 3.42
CA LEU A 110 3.72 2.47 3.11
C LEU A 110 3.16 1.09 3.44
N VAL A 111 2.21 1.01 4.37
CA VAL A 111 1.56 -0.23 4.78
C VAL A 111 0.08 -0.17 4.41
N MET A 112 -0.38 -1.10 3.57
CA MET A 112 -1.80 -1.22 3.26
C MET A 112 -2.54 -1.89 4.43
N ASP A 113 -3.59 -1.24 4.92
CA ASP A 113 -4.42 -1.74 6.04
C ASP A 113 -5.75 -2.33 5.53
N SER A 114 -6.32 -1.71 4.49
CA SER A 114 -7.47 -2.25 3.76
C SER A 114 -7.49 -1.70 2.33
N GLY A 115 -8.46 -2.13 1.51
CA GLY A 115 -8.48 -1.76 0.09
C GLY A 115 -8.54 -0.24 -0.21
N ARG A 116 -8.85 0.62 0.77
CA ARG A 116 -8.81 2.09 0.64
C ARG A 116 -8.26 2.81 1.89
N SER A 117 -7.41 2.13 2.64
CA SER A 117 -6.73 2.69 3.81
C SER A 117 -5.29 2.21 3.85
N ALA A 118 -4.38 3.10 4.22
CA ALA A 118 -2.99 2.78 4.44
C ALA A 118 -2.41 3.59 5.59
N LEU A 119 -1.23 3.18 6.05
CA LEU A 119 -0.40 3.92 6.99
C LEU A 119 0.89 4.33 6.27
N LEU A 120 1.33 5.55 6.49
CA LEU A 120 2.69 5.95 6.18
C LEU A 120 3.48 5.97 7.50
N VAL A 121 4.46 5.09 7.57
CA VAL A 121 5.26 4.78 8.76
C VAL A 121 6.66 5.36 8.59
N PHE A 122 7.25 5.87 9.67
CA PHE A 122 8.62 6.36 9.68
C PHE A 122 9.34 5.99 10.98
N ASP A 123 10.66 5.93 10.91
CA ASP A 123 11.50 6.11 12.09
C ASP A 123 11.63 7.61 12.37
N VAL A 124 11.30 8.04 13.58
CA VAL A 124 11.30 9.45 13.97
C VAL A 124 12.35 9.70 15.05
N THR A 125 13.29 10.60 14.76
CA THR A 125 14.29 11.05 15.72
C THR A 125 14.37 12.58 15.74
N GLY A 126 14.70 13.16 16.88
CA GLY A 126 14.90 14.60 16.97
C GLY A 126 14.52 15.22 18.29
N ASP A 127 14.50 16.55 18.32
CA ASP A 127 14.03 17.34 19.44
C ASP A 127 12.82 18.17 19.03
N THR A 128 11.74 18.10 19.81
CA THR A 128 10.55 18.92 19.59
C THR A 128 10.79 20.38 20.01
N MET A 129 9.87 21.28 19.67
CA MET A 129 9.91 22.68 20.11
C MET A 129 9.88 22.84 21.64
N ASP A 130 9.33 21.85 22.36
CA ASP A 130 9.31 21.81 23.82
C ASP A 130 10.58 21.16 24.42
N MET A 131 11.62 20.95 23.59
CA MET A 131 12.89 20.32 23.95
C MET A 131 12.74 18.89 24.48
N VAL A 132 11.75 18.17 23.95
CA VAL A 132 11.59 16.73 24.23
C VAL A 132 12.32 15.97 23.14
N SER A 133 13.31 15.16 23.54
CA SER A 133 14.00 14.26 22.61
C SER A 133 13.13 13.05 22.29
N VAL A 134 13.03 12.75 21.01
CA VAL A 134 12.27 11.65 20.42
C VAL A 134 13.24 10.71 19.70
N SER A 135 13.04 9.42 19.90
CA SER A 135 13.71 8.35 19.17
C SER A 135 12.77 7.15 19.16
N ALA A 136 11.97 7.03 18.11
CA ALA A 136 10.96 6.00 17.95
C ALA A 136 11.07 5.39 16.56
N GLU A 137 11.03 4.06 16.48
CA GLU A 137 11.02 3.30 15.23
C GLU A 137 9.58 2.89 14.90
N ASP A 138 9.31 2.62 13.63
CA ASP A 138 8.01 2.13 13.14
C ASP A 138 6.81 2.98 13.60
N VAL A 139 6.97 4.31 13.62
CA VAL A 139 5.89 5.23 14.00
C VAL A 139 4.88 5.27 12.86
N GLU A 140 3.69 4.70 13.09
CA GLU A 140 2.51 4.89 12.26
C GLU A 140 2.15 6.38 12.20
N PHE A 141 2.77 7.15 11.31
CA PHE A 141 2.81 8.60 11.43
C PHE A 141 1.50 9.25 10.98
N VAL A 142 1.03 8.87 9.79
CA VAL A 142 -0.28 9.32 9.25
C VAL A 142 -1.09 8.13 8.74
N THR A 143 -2.39 8.17 8.97
CA THR A 143 -3.35 7.34 8.23
C THR A 143 -3.70 8.01 6.90
N LEU A 144 -3.86 7.19 5.88
CA LEU A 144 -4.21 7.57 4.53
C LEU A 144 -5.56 6.96 4.19
N GLU A 145 -6.51 7.79 3.79
CA GLU A 145 -7.85 7.33 3.39
C GLU A 145 -8.24 7.96 2.04
N TRP A 146 -8.86 7.17 1.17
CA TRP A 146 -9.34 7.66 -0.13
C TRP A 146 -10.67 7.02 -0.52
N SER A 147 -11.36 7.64 -1.48
CA SER A 147 -12.60 7.11 -2.05
C SER A 147 -12.30 6.32 -3.33
N ALA A 148 -13.27 5.51 -3.77
CA ALA A 148 -13.14 4.76 -5.02
C ALA A 148 -12.98 5.66 -6.26
N GLY A 149 -13.40 6.93 -6.19
CA GLY A 149 -13.22 7.90 -7.28
C GLY A 149 -11.83 8.54 -7.33
N ASP A 150 -11.03 8.33 -6.28
CA ASP A 150 -9.70 8.90 -6.12
C ASP A 150 -8.61 7.90 -6.59
N GLU A 151 -9.01 6.68 -6.96
CA GLU A 151 -8.12 5.65 -7.47
C GLU A 151 -8.40 5.26 -8.91
N SER A 152 -7.35 4.80 -9.60
CA SER A 152 -7.44 4.21 -10.93
C SER A 152 -6.53 3.01 -11.05
N LEU A 153 -6.98 2.01 -11.80
CA LEU A 153 -6.25 0.76 -12.03
C LEU A 153 -6.18 0.49 -13.52
N ASP A 154 -4.97 0.46 -14.07
CA ASP A 154 -4.70 -0.06 -15.40
C ASP A 154 -4.19 -1.50 -15.29
N ILE A 155 -5.09 -2.46 -15.54
CA ILE A 155 -4.78 -3.89 -15.49
C ILE A 155 -3.75 -4.28 -16.56
N ALA A 156 -3.71 -3.59 -17.71
CA ALA A 156 -2.82 -3.95 -18.80
C ALA A 156 -1.36 -3.63 -18.47
N THR A 157 -1.12 -2.51 -17.80
CA THR A 157 0.21 -2.08 -17.36
C THR A 157 0.56 -2.59 -15.96
N GLY A 158 -0.45 -2.95 -15.15
CA GLY A 158 -0.25 -3.27 -13.74
C GLY A 158 -0.06 -2.02 -12.87
N GLU A 159 -0.46 -0.84 -13.37
CA GLU A 159 -0.35 0.43 -12.66
C GLU A 159 -1.60 0.69 -11.82
N TRP A 160 -1.39 1.04 -10.55
CA TRP A 160 -2.40 1.52 -9.64
C TRP A 160 -2.00 2.90 -9.11
N VAL A 161 -2.92 3.85 -9.22
CA VAL A 161 -2.72 5.23 -8.78
C VAL A 161 -3.83 5.60 -7.81
N VAL A 162 -3.45 6.27 -6.72
CA VAL A 162 -4.36 7.00 -5.83
C VAL A 162 -3.96 8.46 -5.84
N THR A 163 -4.92 9.36 -5.97
CA THR A 163 -4.70 10.81 -6.01
C THR A 163 -5.46 11.48 -4.88
N GLY A 164 -4.79 12.34 -4.13
CA GLY A 164 -5.42 13.12 -3.07
C GLY A 164 -5.84 12.31 -1.86
N ALA A 165 -5.12 11.24 -1.53
CA ALA A 165 -5.37 10.46 -0.32
C ALA A 165 -5.27 11.39 0.91
N LYS A 166 -6.32 11.39 1.73
CA LYS A 166 -6.38 12.23 2.93
C LYS A 166 -5.38 11.70 3.95
N ALA A 167 -4.38 12.53 4.28
CA ALA A 167 -3.41 12.24 5.32
C ALA A 167 -3.84 12.84 6.68
N THR A 168 -4.00 11.99 7.69
CA THR A 168 -4.40 12.40 9.04
C THR A 168 -3.35 11.93 10.04
N LEU A 169 -2.83 12.84 10.86
CA LEU A 169 -1.83 12.52 11.87
C LEU A 169 -2.41 11.56 12.91
N THR A 170 -1.71 10.48 13.20
CA THR A 170 -2.16 9.52 14.22
C THR A 170 -1.80 10.01 15.63
N THR A 171 -2.23 9.26 16.65
CA THR A 171 -1.74 9.46 18.02
C THR A 171 -0.22 9.26 18.12
N ALA A 172 0.30 8.18 17.52
CA ALA A 172 1.74 7.89 17.55
C ALA A 172 2.55 8.97 16.80
N GLY A 173 2.06 9.42 15.64
CA GLY A 173 2.65 10.53 14.89
C GLY A 173 2.63 11.84 15.67
N SER A 174 1.52 12.15 16.35
CA SER A 174 1.41 13.32 17.24
C SER A 174 2.43 13.27 18.37
N ASP A 175 2.55 12.13 19.06
CA ASP A 175 3.47 11.96 20.18
C ASP A 175 4.94 12.06 19.73
N ALA A 176 5.27 11.51 18.56
CA ALA A 176 6.63 11.56 18.00
C ALA A 176 6.98 12.92 17.38
N PHE A 177 6.04 13.59 16.71
CA PHE A 177 6.30 14.87 16.04
C PHE A 177 6.17 16.08 16.98
N GLY A 178 5.31 15.98 18.00
CA GLY A 178 5.13 16.97 19.07
C GLY A 178 4.53 18.32 18.65
N THR A 179 4.40 18.62 17.36
CA THR A 179 3.97 19.94 16.87
C THR A 179 2.45 20.06 16.69
N TYR A 180 1.79 18.96 16.34
CA TYR A 180 0.37 18.94 16.00
C TYR A 180 -0.34 17.84 16.80
N PRO A 181 -1.62 18.04 17.18
CA PRO A 181 -2.38 17.01 17.87
C PRO A 181 -2.78 15.88 16.92
N ALA A 182 -3.07 14.71 17.49
CA ALA A 182 -3.68 13.60 16.77
C ALA A 182 -4.99 14.04 16.09
N GLY A 183 -5.21 13.55 14.87
CA GLY A 183 -6.32 13.94 14.01
C GLY A 183 -6.08 15.20 13.18
N GLU A 184 -4.95 15.89 13.34
CA GLU A 184 -4.57 17.01 12.47
C GLU A 184 -4.45 16.53 11.01
N GLU A 185 -5.07 17.26 10.10
CA GLU A 185 -4.97 16.98 8.67
C GLU A 185 -3.66 17.54 8.11
N PHE A 186 -2.95 16.71 7.36
CA PHE A 186 -1.75 17.07 6.61
C PHE A 186 -2.12 17.33 5.16
N ASP A 187 -1.16 17.77 4.34
CA ASP A 187 -1.41 17.87 2.90
C ASP A 187 -1.81 16.48 2.39
N PRO A 188 -2.78 16.36 1.47
CA PRO A 188 -3.07 15.08 0.86
C PRO A 188 -1.87 14.58 0.04
N LEU A 189 -1.80 13.27 -0.20
CA LEU A 189 -0.72 12.67 -0.98
C LEU A 189 -1.23 11.85 -2.16
N ASP A 190 -0.38 11.70 -3.16
CA ASP A 190 -0.61 10.80 -4.28
C ASP A 190 0.33 9.60 -4.17
N LEU A 191 -0.15 8.44 -4.64
CA LEU A 191 0.53 7.16 -4.63
C LEU A 191 0.46 6.58 -6.04
N ARG A 192 1.59 6.06 -6.54
CA ARG A 192 1.65 5.22 -7.73
C ARG A 192 2.44 3.97 -7.43
N LEU A 193 1.84 2.80 -7.66
CA LEU A 193 2.52 1.51 -7.61
C LEU A 193 2.32 0.77 -8.93
N VAL A 194 3.37 0.11 -9.39
CA VAL A 194 3.33 -0.78 -10.55
C VAL A 194 3.71 -2.19 -10.11
N VAL A 195 2.89 -3.18 -10.47
CA VAL A 195 3.17 -4.61 -10.29
C VAL A 195 3.08 -5.31 -11.64
N ALA A 196 3.42 -6.60 -11.70
CA ALA A 196 3.15 -7.38 -12.90
C ALA A 196 1.63 -7.41 -13.20
N SER A 197 1.22 -7.15 -14.44
CA SER A 197 -0.20 -7.10 -14.85
C SER A 197 -1.00 -8.37 -14.52
N SER A 198 -0.34 -9.53 -14.50
CA SER A 198 -0.94 -10.80 -14.08
C SER A 198 -1.49 -10.77 -12.65
N CYS A 199 -0.90 -9.94 -11.79
CA CYS A 199 -1.32 -9.74 -10.40
C CYS A 199 -2.81 -9.41 -10.29
N PHE A 200 -3.30 -8.47 -11.09
CA PHE A 200 -4.67 -7.98 -11.00
C PHE A 200 -5.68 -8.85 -11.76
N THR A 201 -5.21 -9.77 -12.58
CA THR A 201 -6.07 -10.68 -13.35
C THR A 201 -6.51 -11.92 -12.56
N GLU A 202 -5.74 -12.33 -11.54
CA GLU A 202 -6.00 -13.57 -10.81
C GLU A 202 -7.14 -13.45 -9.79
N SER A 203 -7.43 -12.24 -9.29
CA SER A 203 -8.59 -11.96 -8.42
C SER A 203 -9.95 -12.23 -9.07
N ALA A 204 -10.01 -12.43 -10.39
CA ALA A 204 -11.28 -12.55 -11.12
C ALA A 204 -11.85 -13.98 -11.21
N VAL A 205 -11.14 -15.04 -10.77
CA VAL A 205 -11.59 -16.42 -10.95
C VAL A 205 -11.43 -17.32 -9.71
N ASN A 206 -12.40 -17.25 -8.80
CA ASN A 206 -12.82 -18.45 -8.09
C ASN A 206 -14.35 -18.62 -8.08
N PRO A 207 -14.94 -19.09 -9.19
CA PRO A 207 -16.26 -19.66 -9.14
C PRO A 207 -16.16 -21.14 -8.71
N TRP A 208 -16.34 -21.40 -7.42
CA TRP A 208 -16.55 -22.73 -6.85
C TRP A 208 -17.68 -23.53 -7.54
N TRP A 209 -18.51 -22.88 -8.37
CA TRP A 209 -19.56 -23.49 -9.17
C TRP A 209 -19.09 -24.08 -10.52
N VAL A 210 -17.88 -23.80 -11.01
CA VAL A 210 -17.40 -24.31 -12.31
C VAL A 210 -16.78 -25.71 -12.21
N ALA A 211 -16.37 -26.17 -11.02
CA ALA A 211 -15.77 -27.50 -10.83
C ALA A 211 -16.78 -28.64 -10.58
N GLY A 212 -18.08 -28.37 -10.47
CA GLY A 212 -19.09 -29.35 -10.04
C GLY A 212 -20.10 -29.85 -11.09
N GLY A 213 -20.01 -29.44 -12.37
CA GLY A 213 -21.17 -29.48 -13.27
C GLY A 213 -20.94 -29.92 -14.71
N ILE A 214 -20.10 -30.93 -15.00
CA ILE A 214 -20.21 -31.68 -16.26
C ILE A 214 -20.53 -33.13 -15.93
N GLY A 215 -21.83 -33.44 -15.96
CA GLY A 215 -22.36 -34.78 -15.80
C GLY A 215 -23.75 -34.88 -16.38
N GLY A 216 -23.87 -34.86 -17.71
CA GLY A 216 -25.05 -35.39 -18.41
C GLY A 216 -25.64 -34.49 -19.49
N LEU A 217 -25.04 -34.49 -20.68
CA LEU A 217 -25.77 -34.24 -21.92
C LEU A 217 -26.12 -35.59 -22.54
N ALA A 218 -27.39 -36.01 -22.43
CA ALA A 218 -27.94 -37.10 -23.23
C ALA A 218 -28.97 -36.51 -24.21
N LEU A 219 -28.60 -36.51 -25.49
CA LEU A 219 -29.43 -36.10 -26.63
C LEU A 219 -30.38 -37.24 -27.03
N VAL A 220 -31.69 -37.00 -27.00
CA VAL A 220 -32.70 -37.59 -27.89
C VAL A 220 -33.76 -36.49 -28.05
N GLY A 221 -34.06 -35.88 -29.20
CA GLY A 221 -34.20 -36.43 -30.54
C GLY A 221 -35.68 -36.58 -30.85
N GLY A 222 -36.25 -35.71 -31.70
CA GLY A 222 -37.53 -35.94 -32.39
C GLY A 222 -38.69 -35.01 -32.00
N GLY A 223 -39.13 -34.19 -32.95
CA GLY A 223 -40.27 -33.26 -32.82
C GLY A 223 -41.59 -33.76 -33.41
N VAL A 224 -42.44 -32.77 -33.77
CA VAL A 224 -43.74 -32.81 -34.48
C VAL A 224 -44.96 -32.95 -33.53
N VAL A 225 -45.64 -31.86 -33.14
CA VAL A 225 -46.68 -31.04 -33.85
C VAL A 225 -48.11 -31.59 -33.72
N TRP A 226 -48.91 -30.79 -32.99
CA TRP A 226 -50.35 -30.45 -33.07
C TRP A 226 -51.44 -31.55 -33.22
N ILE A 227 -52.51 -31.41 -32.42
CA ILE A 227 -53.89 -31.10 -32.89
C ILE A 227 -54.82 -30.86 -31.69
N THR A 228 -55.59 -29.77 -31.77
CA THR A 228 -56.73 -29.43 -30.92
C THR A 228 -57.94 -30.34 -31.18
N ALA A 229 -58.68 -30.76 -30.15
CA ALA A 229 -60.09 -31.12 -30.32
C ALA A 229 -60.91 -30.86 -29.04
N ARG A 230 -61.92 -30.02 -29.22
CA ARG A 230 -63.01 -29.71 -28.30
C ARG A 230 -64.24 -30.53 -28.72
N ALA A 231 -64.85 -31.29 -27.81
CA ALA A 231 -66.22 -31.83 -27.94
C ALA A 231 -66.82 -31.95 -26.53
N ARG A 232 -67.75 -31.08 -26.10
CA ARG A 232 -69.23 -31.11 -26.23
C ARG A 232 -69.92 -32.31 -25.54
N ARG A 233 -70.63 -32.01 -24.43
CA ARG A 233 -72.03 -32.33 -23.99
C ARG A 233 -72.57 -33.76 -24.26
N SER A 234 -73.37 -34.43 -23.43
CA SER A 234 -74.08 -34.22 -22.14
C SER A 234 -74.52 -35.63 -21.63
N PRO A 235 -75.72 -35.89 -21.06
CA PRO A 235 -75.99 -36.11 -19.63
C PRO A 235 -76.57 -37.50 -19.28
N GLU A 236 -76.52 -37.91 -18.01
CA GLU A 236 -77.49 -38.86 -17.40
C GLU A 236 -77.62 -38.48 -15.91
N GLN A 237 -78.81 -38.10 -15.42
CA GLN A 237 -79.80 -38.98 -14.76
C GLN A 237 -79.16 -39.80 -13.63
N GLY A 238 -79.56 -39.75 -12.36
CA GLY A 238 -80.69 -39.15 -11.67
C GLY A 238 -80.74 -39.78 -10.27
N HIS A 239 -81.77 -39.40 -9.51
CA HIS A 239 -82.28 -40.05 -8.29
C HIS A 239 -81.68 -39.66 -6.92
N GLN A 240 -82.56 -38.94 -6.23
CA GLN A 240 -82.82 -38.78 -4.78
C GLN A 240 -82.02 -37.72 -4.02
#